data_AF-A0A1F7BVP7-F1
#
_entry.id   AF-A0A1F7BVP7-F1
#
_cell.length_a   1.000
_cell.length_b   1.000
_cell.length_c   1.000
_cell.angle_alpha   90.00
_cell.angle_beta   90.00
_cell.angle_gamma   90.00
#
_symmetry.space_group_name_H-M   'P 1'
#
loop_
_entity.id
_entity.type
_entity.pdbx_description
1 polymer ?
#
loop_
_entity_poly.entity_id
_entity_poly.type
_entity_poly.pdbx_seq_one_letter_code
_entity_poly.pdbx_strand_id
1 'polypeptide(L)' 'MAMNTEEIQKQCEAFLKQINVPAFIVLGFHADPENVQLVYSLKDMPLKSVVKGLTHMLNDLISRI' A
#
# COMPACT_ATOMS: atom_id res chain seq x y z
N MET A 1 -3.20 20.20 7.31
CA MET A 1 -3.74 19.09 8.13
C MET A 1 -2.94 17.86 7.73
N ALA A 2 -2.05 17.37 8.61
CA ALA A 2 -1.32 16.13 8.31
C ALA A 2 -2.34 14.99 8.23
N MET A 3 -2.37 14.29 7.10
CA MET A 3 -3.29 13.19 6.87
C MET A 3 -2.91 12.04 7.81
N ASN A 4 -3.85 11.58 8.66
CA ASN A 4 -3.53 10.61 9.71
C ASN A 4 -3.36 9.20 9.10
N THR A 5 -2.17 8.63 9.28
CA THR A 5 -1.76 7.30 8.80
C THR A 5 -2.77 6.21 9.14
N GLU A 6 -3.34 6.25 10.35
CA GLU A 6 -4.33 5.26 10.79
C GLU A 6 -5.63 5.33 10.00
N GLU A 7 -6.07 6.54 9.64
CA GLU A 7 -7.31 6.72 8.90
C GLU A 7 -7.18 6.22 7.47
N ILE A 8 -6.04 6.51 6.84
CA ILE A 8 -5.71 6.02 5.49
C ILE A 8 -5.61 4.50 5.50
N GLN A 9 -4.95 3.92 6.50
CA GLN A 9 -4.85 2.47 6.61
C GLN A 9 -6.23 1.82 6.74
N LYS A 10 -7.13 2.38 7.56
CA LYS A 10 -8.51 1.89 7.68
C LYS A 10 -9.27 1.97 6.35
N GLN A 11 -9.07 3.05 5.58
CA GLN A 11 -9.68 3.19 4.25
C GLN A 11 -9.14 2.12 3.27
N CYS A 12 -7.83 1.89 3.26
CA CYS A 12 -7.21 0.83 2.46
C CYS A 12 -7.76 -0.56 2.82
N GLU A 13 -7.86 -0.88 4.12
CA GLU A 13 -8.44 -2.14 4.58
C GLU A 13 -9.92 -2.27 4.23
N ALA A 14 -10.71 -1.20 4.36
CA ALA A 14 -12.11 -1.18 3.99
C ALA A 14 -12.30 -1.42 2.48
N PHE A 15 -11.49 -0.78 1.64
CA PHE A 15 -11.46 -1.02 0.20
C PHE A 15 -11.11 -2.47 -0.13
N LEU A 16 -10.05 -3.00 0.47
CA LEU A 16 -9.67 -4.41 0.28
C LEU A 16 -10.80 -5.35 0.71
N LYS A 17 -11.52 -5.05 1.79
CA LYS A 17 -12.68 -5.87 2.21
C LYS A 17 -13.79 -5.89 1.16
N GLN A 18 -14.06 -4.77 0.49
CA GLN A 18 -15.10 -4.66 -0.54
C GLN A 18 -14.79 -5.46 -1.82
N ILE A 19 -13.51 -5.57 -2.20
CA ILE A 19 -13.13 -6.36 -3.37
C ILE A 19 -13.15 -7.86 -3.03
N ASN A 20 -13.83 -8.68 -3.83
CA ASN A 20 -14.00 -10.10 -3.52
C ASN A 20 -12.85 -10.98 -4.05
N VAL A 21 -11.64 -10.42 -4.08
CA VAL A 21 -10.43 -11.07 -4.60
C VAL A 21 -9.25 -10.89 -3.62
N PRO A 22 -8.31 -11.84 -3.55
CA PRO A 22 -7.06 -11.66 -2.83
C PRO A 22 -6.26 -10.50 -3.41
N ALA A 23 -5.85 -9.56 -2.57
CA ALA A 23 -5.14 -8.36 -3.00
C ALA A 23 -4.28 -7.76 -1.89
N PHE A 24 -3.32 -6.94 -2.28
CA PHE A 24 -2.60 -6.05 -1.38
C PHE A 24 -2.56 -4.65 -2.00
N ILE A 25 -2.39 -3.65 -1.16
CA ILE A 25 -2.23 -2.25 -1.58
C ILE A 25 -1.04 -1.64 -0.83
N VAL A 26 -0.28 -0.81 -1.54
CA VAL A 26 0.72 0.09 -0.97
C VAL A 26 0.37 1.48 -1.42
N LEU A 27 0.24 2.41 -0.48
CA LEU A 27 -0.10 3.79 -0.76
C LEU A 27 0.97 4.70 -0.16
N GLY A 28 1.62 5.49 -1.01
CA GLY A 28 2.46 6.61 -0.60
C GLY A 28 1.65 7.89 -0.56
N PHE A 29 1.77 8.67 0.52
CA PHE A 29 1.13 9.96 0.66
C PHE A 29 2.05 10.95 1.37
N HIS A 30 1.87 12.24 1.08
CA HIS A 30 2.58 13.31 1.79
C HIS A 30 1.91 13.53 3.14
N ALA A 31 2.57 13.12 4.22
CA ALA A 31 2.09 13.41 5.58
C ALA A 31 2.35 14.89 5.93
N ASP A 32 3.45 15.43 5.40
CA ASP A 32 3.80 16.84 5.39
C ASP A 32 4.56 17.17 4.08
N PRO A 33 4.88 18.44 3.79
CA PRO A 33 5.55 18.82 2.53
C PRO A 33 6.92 18.17 2.30
N GLU A 34 7.60 17.72 3.36
CA GLU A 34 8.96 17.18 3.29
C GLU A 34 9.00 15.65 3.46
N ASN A 35 7.95 15.06 4.04
CA ASN A 35 7.90 13.64 4.37
C ASN A 35 6.79 12.90 3.62
N VAL A 36 7.21 11.89 2.85
CA VAL A 36 6.32 10.87 2.29
C VAL A 36 6.21 9.73 3.31
N GLN A 37 4.99 9.36 3.65
CA GLN A 37 4.69 8.16 4.41
C GLN A 37 4.10 7.08 3.50
N LEU A 38 4.34 5.84 3.89
CA LEU A 38 3.82 4.65 3.21
C LEU A 38 2.94 3.88 4.16
N VAL A 39 1.78 3.46 3.68
CA VAL A 39 0.95 2.44 4.33
C VAL A 39 0.79 1.25 3.42
N TYR A 40 0.66 0.06 4.01
CA TYR A 40 0.34 -1.15 3.29
C TYR A 40 -0.81 -1.89 3.96
N SER A 41 -1.59 -2.61 3.17
CA SER A 41 -2.64 -3.50 3.66
C SER A 41 -2.76 -4.72 2.76
N LEU A 42 -3.19 -5.85 3.33
CA LEU A 42 -3.33 -7.12 2.61
C LEU A 42 -4.65 -7.80 2.96
N LYS A 43 -5.25 -8.48 1.99
CA LYS A 43 -6.43 -9.33 2.15
C LYS A 43 -6.18 -10.67 1.47
N ASP A 44 -6.25 -11.74 2.26
CA ASP A 44 -6.25 -13.14 1.81
C ASP A 44 -5.08 -13.52 0.86
N MET A 45 -3.99 -12.75 0.91
CA MET A 45 -2.82 -12.96 0.06
C MET A 45 -1.74 -13.77 0.80
N PRO A 46 -1.24 -14.87 0.21
CA PRO A 46 -0.08 -15.57 0.76
C PRO A 46 1.13 -14.62 0.85
N LEU A 47 1.80 -14.59 2.00
CA LEU A 47 2.92 -13.67 2.24
C LEU A 47 4.01 -13.77 1.16
N LYS A 48 4.31 -14.99 0.67
CA LYS A 48 5.27 -15.19 -0.43
C LYS A 48 4.88 -14.46 -1.71
N SER A 49 3.59 -14.40 -2.03
CA SER A 49 3.07 -13.69 -3.19
C SER A 49 3.12 -12.18 -2.99
N VAL A 50 2.82 -11.70 -1.77
CA VAL A 50 2.95 -10.28 -1.40
C VAL A 50 4.39 -9.82 -1.58
N VAL A 51 5.36 -10.54 -1.00
CA VAL A 51 6.79 -10.19 -1.11
C VAL A 51 7.22 -10.14 -2.58
N LYS A 52 6.91 -11.16 -3.38
CA LYS A 52 7.24 -11.17 -4.81
C LYS A 52 6.62 -10.00 -5.57
N GLY A 53 5.33 -9.71 -5.31
CA GLY A 53 4.62 -8.61 -5.95
C GLY A 53 5.22 -7.25 -5.61
N LEU A 54 5.53 -7.03 -4.33
CA LEU A 54 6.19 -5.80 -3.86
C LEU A 54 7.58 -5.64 -4.45
N THR A 55 8.41 -6.69 -4.44
CA THR A 55 9.74 -6.65 -5.05
C THR A 55 9.67 -6.28 -6.53
N HIS A 56 8.75 -6.89 -7.28
CA HIS A 56 8.56 -6.56 -8.69
C HIS A 56 8.11 -5.11 -8.89
N MET A 57 7.10 -4.66 -8.14
CA MET A 57 6.57 -3.30 -8.22
C MET A 57 7.63 -2.23 -7.87
N LEU A 58 8.42 -2.46 -6.82
CA LEU A 58 9.52 -1.56 -6.44
C LEU A 58 10.62 -1.54 -7.50
N ASN A 59 11.00 -2.70 -8.04
CA ASN A 59 11.99 -2.77 -9.11
C ASN A 59 11.53 -2.03 -10.37
N ASP A 60 10.26 -2.17 -10.74
CA ASP A 60 9.65 -1.45 -11.85
C ASP A 60 9.62 0.06 -11.61
N LEU A 61 9.31 0.50 -10.38
CA LEU A 61 9.31 1.91 -10.02
C LEU A 61 10.71 2.51 -10.12
N ILE A 62 11.73 1.83 -9.60
CA ILE A 62 13.13 2.29 -9.68
C ILE A 62 13.61 2.31 -11.14
N SER A 63 13.21 1.32 -11.95
CA SER A 63 13.65 1.23 -13.35
C SER A 63 13.02 2.28 -14.29
N ARG A 64 11.98 2.98 -13.83
CA ARG A 64 11.26 4.03 -14.59
C ARG A 64 11.72 5.45 -14.23
N ILE A 65 12.57 5.59 -13.22
CA ILE A 65 13.19 6.85 -12.78
C ILE A 65 14.57 6.94 -13.43
#